data_AF-A0A485KK09-F1
#
_entry.id   AF-A0A485KK09-F1
#
_cell.length_a   1.000
_cell.length_b   1.000
_cell.length_c   1.000
_cell.angle_alpha   90.00
_cell.angle_beta   90.00
_cell.angle_gamma   90.00
#
_symmetry.space_group_name_H-M   'P 1'
#
loop_
_entity.id
_entity.type
_entity.pdbx_description
1 polymer ?
#
loop_
_entity_poly.entity_id
_entity_poly.type
_entity_poly.pdbx_seq_one_letter_code
_entity_poly.pdbx_strand_id
1 'polypeptide(L)'
;MANGMWTRMGASGSSVVIVPKTISKELEDKIRVCIEQYMKKAKAEDARSLKLVRLHVEKTLSLSLTHHKDVLKRLMHAMLQRGPTTSMPSTPSRPEITIPKSSSKWWKQDERREGLIMGLHRLYHYATENTECCMDVVQSLCDLAPVIADREIQQLITVYSRQLGSLVMGKDLHPEWLSGANPSPLQVLAAISSMHTLERIGLQHSRSAELRAFLSTVPYTPQDYFGWDPENSCPSSDAKQSSFQKLSNSLTMLFYAYSLDLPLGCTYSSVLKWLSVFYPYQGPATLSEIEYIDQCYCVCRVILTLTNWGSLQIAVDMMPNEYYFLQAHLDVHIGRGDTHLIGEITRALKCFGASADRGVAYALCFPHSFVQTNEASPDEVVHKASVALYALSEPCFVGYGPAIPNEQVLAILQRNASTEQHRRVDNSELFESDLKRSQMKQALRKLMDKAATMDVKLIPLDDNLQRIQLVLESTADVKTLDMRLAMKMLQDLNAMKLTVETLKETGLGRSVNKLRKHPADAVATASQALVAKWKKELLG
;
A
#
# COMPACT_ATOMS: atom_id res chain seq x y z
N MET A 1 35.57 -44.66 17.38
CA MET A 1 36.67 -45.01 16.46
C MET A 1 36.20 -46.10 15.51
N ALA A 2 36.14 -45.78 14.21
CA ALA A 2 36.30 -46.64 13.02
C ALA A 2 35.45 -46.09 11.85
N ASN A 3 36.15 -45.50 10.88
CA ASN A 3 35.63 -44.96 9.63
C ASN A 3 35.23 -46.07 8.64
N GLY A 4 34.07 -45.88 7.98
CA GLY A 4 33.91 -45.89 6.52
C GLY A 4 34.13 -47.17 5.71
N MET A 5 33.05 -47.66 5.06
CA MET A 5 33.08 -48.23 3.70
C MET A 5 31.65 -48.33 3.15
N TRP A 6 31.26 -47.42 2.24
CA TRP A 6 29.96 -47.46 1.56
C TRP A 6 30.01 -48.19 0.21
N THR A 7 31.04 -49.02 0.05
CA THR A 7 31.21 -49.99 -1.02
C THR A 7 31.30 -51.36 -0.35
N ARG A 8 30.35 -52.25 -0.66
CA ARG A 8 30.46 -53.66 -0.30
C ARG A 8 31.05 -54.38 -1.52
N MET A 9 32.23 -54.98 -1.37
CA MET A 9 32.74 -55.88 -2.41
C MET A 9 31.83 -57.11 -2.46
N GLY A 10 31.25 -57.38 -3.63
CA GLY A 10 30.68 -58.71 -3.91
C GLY A 10 31.81 -59.74 -3.98
N ALA A 11 31.48 -61.02 -3.77
CA ALA A 11 32.44 -62.12 -3.79
C ALA A 11 33.24 -62.26 -5.12
N SER A 12 32.86 -61.52 -6.16
CA SER A 12 33.51 -61.48 -7.48
C SER A 12 34.34 -60.20 -7.75
N GLY A 13 34.57 -59.35 -6.75
CA GLY A 13 35.42 -58.15 -6.90
C GLY A 13 34.75 -56.94 -7.59
N SER A 14 33.45 -56.99 -7.88
CA SER A 14 32.71 -55.85 -8.45
C SER A 14 32.17 -54.92 -7.34
N SER A 15 32.39 -53.60 -7.48
CA SER A 15 31.89 -52.57 -6.57
C SER A 15 30.39 -52.31 -6.77
N VAL A 16 29.56 -52.59 -5.75
CA VAL A 16 28.10 -52.37 -5.79
C VAL A 16 27.74 -51.02 -5.17
N VAL A 17 26.97 -50.20 -5.91
CA VAL A 17 26.43 -48.91 -5.44
C VAL A 17 25.30 -49.17 -4.44
N ILE A 18 25.42 -48.64 -3.23
CA ILE A 18 24.42 -48.81 -2.16
C ILE A 18 23.40 -47.67 -2.22
N VAL A 19 22.11 -48.00 -2.15
CA VAL A 19 21.01 -47.05 -1.98
C VAL A 19 20.76 -46.87 -0.46
N PRO A 20 21.04 -45.70 0.14
CA PRO A 20 20.77 -45.48 1.56
C PRO A 20 19.25 -45.45 1.82
N LYS A 21 18.75 -46.12 2.85
CA LYS A 21 17.33 -46.02 3.25
C LYS A 21 17.00 -44.66 3.89
N THR A 22 17.95 -44.06 4.60
CA THR A 22 17.84 -42.73 5.22
C THR A 22 19.18 -41.99 5.08
N ILE A 23 19.13 -40.67 4.90
CA ILE A 23 20.34 -39.83 4.80
C ILE A 23 20.66 -39.28 6.18
N SER A 24 21.80 -39.66 6.74
CA SER A 24 22.33 -39.09 8.00
C SER A 24 22.80 -37.65 7.79
N LYS A 25 22.79 -36.83 8.86
CA LYS A 25 23.27 -35.43 8.84
C LYS A 25 24.70 -35.28 8.30
N GLU A 26 25.60 -36.19 8.66
CA GLU A 26 26.98 -36.22 8.15
C GLU A 26 27.05 -36.46 6.63
N LEU A 27 26.15 -37.28 6.10
CA LEU A 27 26.08 -37.56 4.66
C LEU A 27 25.45 -36.39 3.91
N GLU A 28 24.46 -35.74 4.50
CA GLU A 28 23.87 -34.52 3.97
C GLU A 28 24.90 -33.39 3.84
N ASP A 29 25.78 -33.23 4.84
CA ASP A 29 26.87 -32.25 4.79
C ASP A 29 27.93 -32.60 3.72
N LYS A 30 28.26 -33.88 3.53
CA LYS A 30 29.13 -34.33 2.43
C LYS A 30 28.50 -34.05 1.06
N ILE A 31 27.21 -34.31 0.90
CA ILE A 31 26.46 -33.99 -0.32
C ILE A 31 26.48 -32.48 -0.57
N ARG A 32 26.23 -31.66 0.46
CA ARG A 32 26.27 -30.21 0.39
C ARG A 32 27.63 -29.69 -0.12
N VAL A 33 28.73 -30.15 0.47
CA VAL A 33 30.09 -29.75 0.05
C VAL A 33 30.36 -30.18 -1.39
N CYS A 34 29.91 -31.38 -1.80
CA CYS A 34 30.08 -31.86 -3.16
C CYS A 34 29.31 -31.00 -4.19
N ILE A 35 28.08 -30.57 -3.85
CA ILE A 35 27.30 -29.66 -4.68
C ILE A 35 28.02 -28.31 -4.79
N GLU A 36 28.53 -27.78 -3.68
CA GLU A 36 29.25 -26.50 -3.67
C GLU A 36 30.46 -26.48 -4.59
N GLN A 37 31.28 -27.53 -4.50
CA GLN A 37 32.47 -27.68 -5.33
C GLN A 37 32.13 -27.82 -6.82
N TYR A 38 31.02 -28.51 -7.13
CA TYR A 38 30.53 -28.61 -8.50
C TYR A 38 30.04 -27.26 -9.03
N MET A 39 29.21 -26.55 -8.26
CA MET A 39 28.64 -25.27 -8.68
C MET A 39 29.71 -24.16 -8.83
N LYS A 40 30.80 -24.23 -8.06
CA LYS A 40 31.96 -23.34 -8.23
C LYS A 40 32.72 -23.56 -9.55
N LYS A 41 32.64 -24.76 -10.13
CA LYS A 41 33.39 -25.14 -11.34
C LYS A 41 32.54 -25.23 -12.60
N ALA A 42 31.23 -25.46 -12.46
CA ALA A 42 30.31 -25.66 -13.57
C ALA A 42 29.85 -24.34 -14.20
N LYS A 43 29.47 -24.38 -15.48
CA LYS A 43 28.80 -23.24 -16.16
C LYS A 43 27.46 -22.97 -15.48
N ALA A 44 27.00 -21.71 -15.49
CA ALA A 44 25.81 -21.27 -14.76
C ALA A 44 24.53 -22.07 -15.09
N GLU A 45 24.39 -22.55 -16.33
CA GLU A 45 23.26 -23.39 -16.76
C GLU A 45 23.37 -24.83 -16.20
N ASP A 46 24.57 -25.41 -16.20
CA ASP A 46 24.83 -26.74 -15.67
C ASP A 46 24.70 -26.81 -14.15
N ALA A 47 25.06 -25.72 -13.46
CA ALA A 47 24.93 -25.57 -12.02
C ALA A 47 23.46 -25.52 -11.54
N ARG A 48 22.53 -25.17 -12.45
CA ARG A 48 21.08 -25.16 -12.19
C ARG A 48 20.39 -26.47 -12.57
N SER A 49 21.08 -27.37 -13.27
CA SER A 49 20.52 -28.65 -13.71
C SER A 49 20.59 -29.71 -12.61
N LEU A 50 19.44 -30.00 -11.98
CA LEU A 50 19.30 -31.05 -10.97
C LEU A 50 19.81 -32.42 -11.46
N LYS A 51 19.65 -32.72 -12.75
CA LYS A 51 20.10 -33.98 -13.36
C LYS A 51 21.63 -34.08 -13.38
N LEU A 52 22.32 -33.00 -13.72
CA LEU A 52 23.78 -32.97 -13.81
C LEU A 52 24.42 -32.94 -12.41
N VAL A 53 23.85 -32.15 -11.49
CA VAL A 53 24.32 -32.12 -10.09
C VAL A 53 24.13 -33.48 -9.43
N ARG A 54 22.99 -34.16 -9.66
CA ARG A 54 22.76 -35.52 -9.16
C ARG A 54 23.81 -36.50 -9.69
N LEU A 55 24.05 -36.50 -10.99
CA LEU A 55 25.03 -37.40 -11.62
C LEU A 55 26.43 -37.16 -11.05
N HIS A 56 26.80 -35.90 -10.82
CA HIS A 56 28.09 -35.56 -10.22
C HIS A 56 28.19 -36.05 -8.77
N VAL A 57 27.18 -35.79 -7.93
CA VAL A 57 27.17 -36.24 -6.53
C VAL A 57 27.18 -37.77 -6.42
N GLU A 58 26.36 -38.46 -7.21
CA GLU A 58 26.30 -39.93 -7.24
C GLU A 58 27.65 -40.54 -7.66
N LYS A 59 28.34 -39.92 -8.63
CA LYS A 59 29.67 -40.36 -9.07
C LYS A 59 30.75 -40.06 -8.04
N THR A 60 30.78 -38.85 -7.48
CA THR A 60 31.84 -38.40 -6.55
C THR A 60 31.74 -39.10 -5.20
N LEU A 61 30.52 -39.36 -4.72
CA LEU A 61 30.29 -40.03 -3.43
C LEU A 61 30.01 -41.53 -3.58
N SER A 62 30.03 -42.08 -4.80
CA SER A 62 29.79 -43.49 -5.11
C SER A 62 28.50 -44.05 -4.46
N LEU A 63 27.42 -43.29 -4.57
CA LEU A 63 26.12 -43.61 -3.95
C LEU A 63 24.97 -43.35 -4.92
N SER A 64 23.80 -43.91 -4.64
CA SER A 64 22.58 -43.67 -5.45
C SER A 64 21.58 -42.80 -4.70
N LEU A 65 21.15 -41.70 -5.34
CA LEU A 65 20.15 -40.74 -4.84
C LEU A 65 18.81 -40.88 -5.57
N THR A 66 18.53 -42.03 -6.20
CA THR A 66 17.28 -42.30 -6.93
C THR A 66 16.02 -41.97 -6.13
N HIS A 67 16.02 -42.26 -4.83
CA HIS A 67 14.87 -42.04 -3.94
C HIS A 67 15.00 -40.79 -3.05
N HIS A 68 16.08 -40.02 -3.17
CA HIS A 68 16.38 -38.86 -2.29
C HIS A 68 16.44 -37.52 -3.05
N LYS A 69 15.57 -37.38 -4.06
CA LYS A 69 15.55 -36.21 -4.95
C LYS A 69 15.29 -34.90 -4.20
N ASP A 70 14.49 -34.94 -3.13
CA ASP A 70 14.07 -33.74 -2.42
C ASP A 70 15.15 -33.18 -1.49
N VAL A 71 16.02 -34.04 -0.94
CA VAL A 71 17.22 -33.59 -0.20
C VAL A 71 18.17 -32.84 -1.14
N LEU A 72 18.40 -33.40 -2.33
CA LEU A 72 19.26 -32.77 -3.33
C LEU A 72 18.72 -31.42 -3.80
N LYS A 73 17.40 -31.34 -4.09
CA LYS A 73 16.74 -30.07 -4.44
C LYS A 73 16.89 -29.03 -3.34
N ARG A 74 16.62 -29.41 -2.08
CA ARG A 74 16.68 -28.52 -0.93
C ARG A 74 18.09 -27.94 -0.74
N LEU A 75 19.11 -28.78 -0.82
CA LEU A 75 20.50 -28.35 -0.71
C LEU A 75 20.88 -27.44 -1.88
N MET A 76 20.57 -27.81 -3.13
CA MET A 76 20.84 -26.96 -4.29
C MET A 76 20.17 -25.59 -4.20
N HIS A 77 18.90 -25.53 -3.77
CA HIS A 77 18.20 -24.26 -3.56
C HIS A 77 18.86 -23.41 -2.48
N ALA A 78 19.26 -24.00 -1.36
CA ALA A 78 19.97 -23.29 -0.29
C ALA A 78 21.31 -22.70 -0.78
N MET A 79 21.98 -23.35 -1.74
CA MET A 79 23.24 -22.89 -2.32
C MET A 79 23.05 -21.78 -3.35
N LEU A 80 22.06 -21.91 -4.24
CA LEU A 80 21.74 -20.89 -5.24
C LEU A 80 21.27 -19.57 -4.61
N GLN A 81 20.60 -19.64 -3.46
CA GLN A 81 20.17 -18.48 -2.69
C GLN A 81 21.33 -17.75 -1.97
N ARG A 82 22.47 -18.42 -1.75
CA ARG A 82 23.59 -17.87 -0.95
C ARG A 82 24.59 -16.99 -1.70
N GLY A 83 24.53 -16.91 -3.04
CA GLY A 83 25.48 -16.11 -3.83
C GLY A 83 26.96 -16.54 -3.68
N PRO A 84 27.89 -15.99 -4.49
CA PRO A 84 29.30 -16.35 -4.39
C PRO A 84 29.93 -15.78 -3.10
N THR A 85 30.34 -16.66 -2.20
CA THR A 85 30.98 -16.33 -0.91
C THR A 85 32.43 -15.92 -1.10
N THR A 86 32.78 -14.67 -0.79
CA THR A 86 34.14 -14.24 -0.50
C THR A 86 34.61 -14.83 0.83
N SER A 87 35.86 -15.30 0.86
CA SER A 87 36.52 -15.96 1.98
C SER A 87 36.72 -15.03 3.20
N MET A 88 36.42 -15.54 4.40
CA MET A 88 36.95 -15.07 5.69
C MET A 88 38.44 -15.51 5.83
N PRO A 89 39.35 -14.79 6.56
CA PRO A 89 39.22 -14.68 8.02
C PRO A 89 39.82 -13.45 8.76
N SER A 90 39.37 -13.34 10.02
CA SER A 90 40.04 -12.91 11.26
C SER A 90 39.91 -11.46 11.80
N THR A 91 39.55 -11.43 13.10
CA THR A 91 39.52 -10.34 14.11
C THR A 91 38.19 -9.59 14.27
N PRO A 92 37.57 -9.61 15.48
CA PRO A 92 36.30 -8.94 15.72
C PRO A 92 36.53 -7.44 15.97
N SER A 93 36.60 -6.66 14.90
CA SER A 93 36.40 -5.22 14.99
C SER A 93 34.91 -4.93 15.10
N ARG A 94 34.53 -4.20 16.15
CA ARG A 94 33.22 -3.58 16.40
C ARG A 94 32.51 -3.22 15.08
N PRO A 95 31.26 -3.65 14.85
CA PRO A 95 30.57 -3.32 13.61
C PRO A 95 30.34 -1.81 13.58
N GLU A 96 31.14 -1.11 12.77
CA GLU A 96 30.67 0.11 12.14
C GLU A 96 29.41 -0.26 11.38
N ILE A 97 28.29 0.34 11.79
CA ILE A 97 27.02 0.27 11.07
C ILE A 97 27.23 1.01 9.75
N THR A 98 27.80 0.33 8.78
CA THR A 98 27.65 0.71 7.38
C THR A 98 26.23 0.34 7.01
N ILE A 99 25.35 1.34 7.08
CA ILE A 99 24.02 1.30 6.46
C ILE A 99 24.23 0.74 5.05
N PRO A 100 23.68 -0.43 4.71
CA PRO A 100 23.73 -0.91 3.34
C PRO A 100 23.06 0.17 2.51
N LYS A 101 23.80 0.83 1.61
CA LYS A 101 23.18 1.61 0.53
C LYS A 101 22.25 0.63 -0.18
N SER A 102 20.95 0.76 0.02
CA SER A 102 19.95 -0.09 -0.61
C SER A 102 20.04 0.13 -2.11
N SER A 103 20.82 -0.72 -2.82
CA SER A 103 20.84 -0.71 -4.28
C SER A 103 19.62 -1.46 -4.84
N SER A 104 18.45 -1.24 -4.23
CA SER A 104 17.18 -1.60 -4.84
C SER A 104 16.59 -0.29 -5.34
N LYS A 105 16.91 0.08 -6.59
CA LYS A 105 16.16 1.13 -7.28
C LYS A 105 14.71 0.65 -7.28
N TRP A 106 13.84 1.33 -6.54
CA TRP A 106 12.44 0.98 -6.51
C TRP A 106 11.89 1.07 -7.93
N TRP A 107 10.86 0.28 -8.23
CA TRP A 107 10.31 0.25 -9.57
C TRP A 107 9.73 1.64 -9.97
N LYS A 108 10.07 2.12 -11.18
CA LYS A 108 9.55 3.36 -11.80
C LYS A 108 9.76 4.64 -10.97
N GLN A 109 10.98 4.88 -10.47
CA GLN A 109 11.27 6.01 -9.55
C GLN A 109 10.95 7.38 -10.17
N ASP A 110 11.35 7.61 -11.42
CA ASP A 110 11.14 8.90 -12.09
C ASP A 110 9.65 9.16 -12.30
N GLU A 111 8.90 8.17 -12.78
CA GLU A 111 7.46 8.29 -12.99
C GLU A 111 6.69 8.46 -11.68
N ARG A 112 7.14 7.81 -10.59
CA ARG A 112 6.55 7.99 -9.26
C ARG A 112 6.81 9.39 -8.73
N ARG A 113 8.03 9.91 -8.92
CA ARG A 113 8.41 11.26 -8.52
C ARG A 113 7.56 12.31 -9.24
N GLU A 114 7.42 12.17 -10.55
CA GLU A 114 6.58 13.04 -11.36
C GLU A 114 5.10 12.96 -10.95
N GLY A 115 4.58 11.75 -10.75
CA GLY A 115 3.22 11.54 -10.26
C GLY A 115 2.95 12.15 -8.89
N LEU A 116 3.92 12.07 -7.97
CA LEU A 116 3.85 12.71 -6.65
C LEU A 116 3.75 14.23 -6.77
N ILE A 117 4.64 14.86 -7.55
CA ILE A 117 4.66 16.32 -7.73
C ILE A 117 3.33 16.78 -8.32
N MET A 118 2.87 16.15 -9.40
CA MET A 118 1.59 16.47 -10.03
C MET A 118 0.41 16.31 -9.05
N GLY A 119 0.34 15.20 -8.32
CA GLY A 119 -0.73 14.94 -7.37
C GLY A 119 -0.73 15.94 -6.21
N LEU A 120 0.44 16.34 -5.72
CA LEU A 120 0.58 17.38 -4.69
C LEU A 120 0.08 18.74 -5.17
N HIS A 121 0.46 19.16 -6.38
CA HIS A 121 -0.05 20.41 -6.97
C HIS A 121 -1.57 20.40 -7.09
N ARG A 122 -2.15 19.31 -7.63
CA ARG A 122 -3.60 19.17 -7.79
C ARG A 122 -4.32 19.18 -6.46
N LEU A 123 -3.84 18.41 -5.48
CA LEU A 123 -4.45 18.34 -4.16
C LEU A 123 -4.40 19.70 -3.45
N TYR A 124 -3.28 20.42 -3.58
CA TYR A 124 -3.15 21.77 -3.06
C TYR A 124 -4.15 22.74 -3.71
N HIS A 125 -4.19 22.81 -5.04
CA HIS A 125 -5.14 23.67 -5.76
C HIS A 125 -6.59 23.33 -5.42
N TYR A 126 -6.92 22.04 -5.36
CA TYR A 126 -8.24 21.57 -4.98
C TYR A 126 -8.64 22.07 -3.58
N ALA A 127 -7.76 21.94 -2.60
CA ALA A 127 -7.99 22.40 -1.23
C ALA A 127 -8.13 23.93 -1.12
N THR A 128 -7.44 24.70 -1.99
CA THR A 128 -7.59 26.16 -2.02
C THR A 128 -8.96 26.60 -2.55
N GLU A 129 -9.56 25.82 -3.45
CA GLU A 129 -10.89 26.08 -4.00
C GLU A 129 -12.02 25.52 -3.13
N ASN A 130 -11.75 24.47 -2.36
CA ASN A 130 -12.71 23.74 -1.52
C ASN A 130 -12.22 23.76 -0.06
N THR A 131 -12.33 24.91 0.59
CA THR A 131 -11.74 25.15 1.92
C THR A 131 -12.27 24.25 3.04
N GLU A 132 -13.42 23.62 2.85
CA GLU A 132 -14.04 22.66 3.75
C GLU A 132 -13.20 21.40 3.97
N CYS A 133 -12.43 20.96 2.96
CA CYS A 133 -11.59 19.77 3.03
C CYS A 133 -10.11 20.11 3.36
N CYS A 134 -9.82 21.39 3.60
CA CYS A 134 -8.46 21.89 3.80
C CYS A 134 -7.74 21.18 4.96
N MET A 135 -8.44 20.93 6.07
CA MET A 135 -7.87 20.24 7.23
C MET A 135 -7.47 18.79 6.93
N ASP A 136 -8.27 18.07 6.16
CA ASP A 136 -7.97 16.69 5.77
C ASP A 136 -6.78 16.61 4.81
N VAL A 137 -6.64 17.62 3.94
CA VAL A 137 -5.47 17.76 3.07
C VAL A 137 -4.22 18.08 3.90
N VAL A 138 -4.29 19.03 4.85
CA VAL A 138 -3.16 19.34 5.73
C VAL A 138 -2.75 18.10 6.53
N GLN A 139 -3.70 17.36 7.11
CA GLN A 139 -3.43 16.10 7.82
C GLN A 139 -2.73 15.10 6.90
N SER A 140 -3.24 14.90 5.69
CA SER A 140 -2.67 13.96 4.72
C SER A 140 -1.25 14.34 4.28
N LEU A 141 -1.00 15.64 4.08
CA LEU A 141 0.32 16.15 3.76
C LEU A 141 1.29 15.97 4.93
N CYS A 142 0.85 16.25 6.16
CA CYS A 142 1.65 16.05 7.37
C CYS A 142 2.04 14.57 7.53
N ASP A 143 1.11 13.67 7.28
CA ASP A 143 1.31 12.22 7.30
C ASP A 143 2.23 11.71 6.20
N LEU A 144 2.25 12.37 5.04
CA LEU A 144 3.13 12.04 3.92
C LEU A 144 4.56 12.55 4.13
N ALA A 145 4.72 13.75 4.69
CA ALA A 145 6.01 14.43 4.87
C ALA A 145 7.12 13.57 5.52
N PRO A 146 6.89 12.82 6.62
CA PRO A 146 7.94 12.02 7.25
C PRO A 146 8.25 10.74 6.47
N VAL A 147 7.36 10.31 5.57
CA VAL A 147 7.51 9.08 4.79
C VAL A 147 8.33 9.33 3.51
N ILE A 148 8.44 10.57 3.04
CA ILE A 148 9.12 10.91 1.78
C ILE A 148 10.63 11.02 1.97
N ALA A 149 11.40 10.27 1.17
CA ALA A 149 12.86 10.36 1.12
C ALA A 149 13.39 11.56 0.28
N ASP A 150 12.63 12.00 -0.73
CA ASP A 150 13.00 13.12 -1.59
C ASP A 150 12.83 14.46 -0.85
N ARG A 151 13.95 15.13 -0.60
CA ARG A 151 13.99 16.39 0.15
C ARG A 151 13.21 17.53 -0.53
N GLU A 152 13.19 17.58 -1.86
CA GLU A 152 12.46 18.63 -2.60
C GLU A 152 10.95 18.44 -2.44
N ILE A 153 10.49 17.19 -2.57
CA ILE A 153 9.08 16.85 -2.35
C ILE A 153 8.68 17.10 -0.90
N GLN A 154 9.52 16.73 0.06
CA GLN A 154 9.26 17.00 1.48
C GLN A 154 9.14 18.51 1.78
N GLN A 155 10.00 19.33 1.18
CA GLN A 155 9.89 20.80 1.28
C GLN A 155 8.60 21.31 0.66
N LEU A 156 8.22 20.83 -0.52
CA LEU A 156 6.97 21.18 -1.18
C LEU A 156 5.75 20.85 -0.30
N ILE A 157 5.70 19.63 0.25
CA ILE A 157 4.65 19.20 1.18
C ILE A 157 4.57 20.14 2.38
N THR A 158 5.70 20.50 2.97
CA THR A 158 5.76 21.39 4.15
C THR A 158 5.22 22.78 3.81
N VAL A 159 5.59 23.34 2.64
CA VAL A 159 5.11 24.64 2.18
C VAL A 159 3.59 24.61 1.96
N TYR A 160 3.08 23.59 1.27
CA TYR A 160 1.64 23.42 1.01
C TYR A 160 0.84 23.25 2.28
N SER A 161 1.32 22.41 3.21
CA SER A 161 0.66 22.21 4.50
C SER A 161 0.53 23.52 5.29
N ARG A 162 1.58 24.35 5.29
CA ARG A 162 1.56 25.65 5.99
C ARG A 162 0.71 26.70 5.28
N GLN A 163 0.75 26.76 3.96
CA GLN A 163 -0.09 27.68 3.18
C GLN A 163 -1.57 27.35 3.37
N LEU A 164 -1.95 26.08 3.24
CA LEU A 164 -3.31 25.60 3.51
C LEU A 164 -3.70 25.85 4.97
N GLY A 165 -2.80 25.55 5.92
CA GLY A 165 -2.98 25.87 7.33
C GLY A 165 -3.27 27.34 7.61
N SER A 166 -2.65 28.26 6.87
CA SER A 166 -2.91 29.70 7.01
C SER A 166 -4.32 30.13 6.58
N LEU A 167 -4.96 29.40 5.66
CA LEU A 167 -6.33 29.68 5.20
C LEU A 167 -7.38 29.39 6.28
N VAL A 168 -7.02 28.53 7.24
CA VAL A 168 -7.89 28.02 8.30
C VAL A 168 -7.52 28.58 9.67
N MET A 169 -6.41 29.32 9.78
CA MET A 169 -6.05 30.04 11.01
C MET A 169 -7.17 31.00 11.44
N GLY A 170 -7.64 30.84 12.67
CA GLY A 170 -8.70 31.67 13.24
C GLY A 170 -10.10 31.39 12.69
N LYS A 171 -10.26 30.35 11.86
CA LYS A 171 -11.56 29.81 11.45
C LYS A 171 -11.75 28.48 12.17
N ASP A 172 -12.70 28.41 13.09
CA ASP A 172 -13.04 27.17 13.77
C ASP A 172 -13.81 26.27 12.76
N LEU A 173 -13.09 25.47 11.97
CA LEU A 173 -13.66 24.66 10.87
C LEU A 173 -14.50 23.46 11.35
N HIS A 174 -14.52 23.18 12.65
CA HIS A 174 -15.16 22.01 13.24
C HIS A 174 -15.94 22.41 14.50
N PRO A 175 -17.03 21.67 14.84
CA PRO A 175 -18.23 22.24 15.42
C PRO A 175 -17.94 23.11 16.64
N GLU A 176 -18.13 24.42 16.47
CA GLU A 176 -18.01 25.41 17.54
C GLU A 176 -18.92 25.01 18.69
N TRP A 177 -18.37 24.94 19.91
CA TRP A 177 -19.16 25.04 21.11
C TRP A 177 -19.10 26.48 21.61
N LEU A 178 -20.20 26.94 22.22
CA LEU A 178 -20.27 28.28 22.78
C LEU A 178 -19.16 28.44 23.82
N SER A 179 -18.48 29.60 23.79
CA SER A 179 -17.42 29.88 24.75
C SER A 179 -17.95 29.79 26.19
N GLY A 180 -17.35 28.92 27.00
CA GLY A 180 -17.80 28.64 28.37
C GLY A 180 -18.92 27.60 28.50
N ALA A 181 -19.42 27.03 27.40
CA ALA A 181 -20.26 25.84 27.43
C ALA A 181 -19.41 24.56 27.38
N ASN A 182 -19.95 23.46 27.92
CA ASN A 182 -19.27 22.16 27.84
C ASN A 182 -19.42 21.58 26.43
N PRO A 183 -18.33 21.21 25.73
CA PRO A 183 -18.40 20.57 24.43
C PRO A 183 -18.96 19.14 24.55
N SER A 184 -19.71 18.69 23.53
CA SER A 184 -20.12 17.29 23.42
C SER A 184 -18.93 16.34 23.15
N PRO A 185 -19.06 15.02 23.39
CA PRO A 185 -18.00 14.05 23.11
C PRO A 185 -17.51 14.10 21.64
N LEU A 186 -18.41 14.28 20.68
CA LEU A 186 -18.04 14.39 19.26
C LEU A 186 -17.26 15.68 18.96
N GLN A 187 -17.63 16.79 19.59
CA GLN A 187 -16.90 18.06 19.47
C GLN A 187 -15.48 17.94 20.06
N VAL A 188 -15.33 17.25 21.18
CA VAL A 188 -14.03 16.94 21.76
C VAL A 188 -13.17 16.14 20.77
N LEU A 189 -13.69 15.05 20.20
CA LEU A 189 -12.93 14.23 19.24
C LEU A 189 -12.53 15.02 17.99
N ALA A 190 -13.44 15.83 17.45
CA ALA A 190 -13.16 16.71 16.32
C ALA A 190 -12.05 17.73 16.64
N ALA A 191 -12.10 18.35 17.83
CA ALA A 191 -11.10 19.31 18.30
C ALA A 191 -9.72 18.66 18.54
N ILE A 192 -9.68 17.42 19.01
CA ILE A 192 -8.43 16.66 19.15
C ILE A 192 -7.81 16.40 17.76
N SER A 193 -8.64 16.00 16.79
CA SER A 193 -8.17 15.75 15.42
C SER A 193 -7.62 17.04 14.79
N SER A 194 -8.35 18.16 14.87
CA SER A 194 -7.88 19.44 14.33
C SER A 194 -6.64 19.97 15.04
N MET A 195 -6.57 19.83 16.37
CA MET A 195 -5.40 20.23 17.15
C MET A 195 -4.16 19.40 16.78
N HIS A 196 -4.32 18.08 16.60
CA HIS A 196 -3.24 17.20 16.14
C HIS A 196 -2.68 17.67 14.79
N THR A 197 -3.56 17.97 13.84
CA THR A 197 -3.17 18.45 12.51
C THR A 197 -2.44 19.79 12.56
N LEU A 198 -2.99 20.79 13.28
CA LEU A 198 -2.45 22.15 13.31
C LEU A 198 -1.10 22.22 14.04
N GLU A 199 -0.95 21.52 15.17
CA GLU A 199 0.30 21.57 15.94
C GLU A 199 1.48 20.99 15.15
N ARG A 200 1.22 20.02 14.25
CA ARG A 200 2.26 19.45 13.36
C ARG A 200 2.81 20.41 12.31
N ILE A 201 2.05 21.45 11.96
CA ILE A 201 2.52 22.53 11.07
C ILE A 201 3.01 23.76 11.85
N GLY A 202 3.04 23.68 13.18
CA GLY A 202 3.48 24.76 14.07
C GLY A 202 2.41 25.83 14.31
N LEU A 203 1.13 25.50 14.12
CA LEU A 203 0.00 26.39 14.38
C LEU A 203 -0.74 25.95 15.65
N GLN A 204 -1.04 26.91 16.52
CA GLN A 204 -1.79 26.63 17.74
C GLN A 204 -3.30 26.63 17.46
N HIS A 205 -3.99 25.59 17.91
CA HIS A 205 -5.45 25.54 17.86
C HIS A 205 -6.07 26.56 18.84
N SER A 206 -7.06 27.33 18.38
CA SER A 206 -7.75 28.39 19.14
C SER A 206 -8.26 27.91 20.51
N ARG A 207 -8.84 26.71 20.54
CA ARG A 207 -9.43 26.06 21.73
C ARG A 207 -8.48 25.18 22.54
N SER A 208 -7.17 25.15 22.23
CA SER A 208 -6.23 24.20 22.88
C SER A 208 -6.22 24.33 24.42
N ALA A 209 -6.16 25.55 24.95
CA ALA A 209 -6.14 25.78 26.40
C ALA A 209 -7.47 25.39 27.07
N GLU A 210 -8.60 25.73 26.45
CA GLU A 210 -9.94 25.41 26.94
C GLU A 210 -10.16 23.89 26.96
N LEU A 211 -9.79 23.20 25.89
CA LEU A 211 -9.92 21.75 25.77
C LEU A 211 -9.06 21.02 26.82
N ARG A 212 -7.81 21.45 27.04
CA ARG A 212 -6.93 20.89 28.07
C ARG A 212 -7.51 21.07 29.47
N ALA A 213 -8.03 22.27 29.78
CA ALA A 213 -8.69 22.53 31.05
C ALA A 213 -9.94 21.66 31.23
N PHE A 214 -10.77 21.54 30.20
CA PHE A 214 -11.97 20.71 30.22
C PHE A 214 -11.64 19.22 30.48
N LEU A 215 -10.70 18.66 29.71
CA LEU A 215 -10.32 17.24 29.83
C LEU A 215 -9.59 16.90 31.14
N SER A 216 -8.99 17.88 31.81
CA SER A 216 -8.35 17.67 33.12
C SER A 216 -9.35 17.20 34.20
N THR A 217 -10.64 17.44 34.00
CA THR A 217 -11.72 17.02 34.91
C THR A 217 -12.29 15.64 34.61
N VAL A 218 -11.81 14.97 33.55
CA VAL A 218 -12.33 13.69 33.03
C VAL A 218 -13.87 13.71 32.88
N PRO A 219 -14.41 14.58 32.03
CA PRO A 219 -15.85 14.86 31.98
C PRO A 219 -16.67 13.75 31.31
N TYR A 220 -16.02 12.89 30.54
CA TYR A 220 -16.65 11.83 29.76
C TYR A 220 -15.89 10.52 29.91
N THR A 221 -16.62 9.42 29.71
CA THR A 221 -16.08 8.06 29.70
C THR A 221 -15.70 7.62 28.29
N PRO A 222 -14.87 6.57 28.13
CA PRO A 222 -14.61 5.97 26.82
C PRO A 222 -15.89 5.54 26.08
N GLN A 223 -16.93 5.14 26.82
CA GLN A 223 -18.24 4.79 26.26
C GLN A 223 -18.92 5.97 25.57
N ASP A 224 -18.75 7.19 26.10
CA ASP A 224 -19.31 8.41 25.51
C ASP A 224 -18.60 8.80 24.22
N TYR A 225 -17.27 8.61 24.17
CA TYR A 225 -16.45 8.93 22.99
C TYR A 225 -16.59 7.90 21.88
N PHE A 226 -16.53 6.61 22.21
CA PHE A 226 -16.37 5.55 21.23
C PHE A 226 -17.62 4.68 21.06
N GLY A 227 -18.61 4.80 21.95
CA GLY A 227 -19.79 3.93 21.95
C GLY A 227 -19.52 2.51 22.47
N TRP A 228 -18.38 2.29 23.11
CA TRP A 228 -18.02 1.04 23.80
C TRP A 228 -16.98 1.31 24.90
N ASP A 229 -16.88 0.42 25.87
CA ASP A 229 -15.92 0.52 26.98
C ASP A 229 -14.77 -0.48 26.80
N PRO A 230 -13.55 -0.01 26.47
CA PRO A 230 -12.38 -0.85 26.26
C PRO A 230 -11.89 -1.59 27.51
N GLU A 231 -12.23 -1.14 28.71
CA GLU A 231 -11.81 -1.86 29.91
C GLU A 231 -12.62 -3.11 30.12
N ASN A 232 -13.94 -3.02 29.92
CA ASN A 232 -14.90 -4.04 30.33
C ASN A 232 -15.38 -4.95 29.20
N SER A 233 -15.30 -4.53 27.92
CA SER A 233 -15.88 -5.30 26.82
C SER A 233 -15.14 -5.14 25.49
N CYS A 234 -15.26 -6.14 24.61
CA CYS A 234 -14.85 -6.01 23.22
C CYS A 234 -15.87 -5.17 22.43
N PRO A 235 -15.46 -4.43 21.39
CA PRO A 235 -16.39 -3.64 20.59
C PRO A 235 -17.34 -4.56 19.83
N SER A 236 -18.64 -4.25 19.88
CA SER A 236 -19.68 -4.95 19.12
C SER A 236 -20.26 -4.06 18.03
N SER A 237 -20.63 -4.67 16.90
CA SER A 237 -21.35 -3.99 15.83
C SER A 237 -22.73 -3.52 16.31
N ASP A 238 -23.18 -2.37 15.84
CA ASP A 238 -24.54 -1.86 16.03
C ASP A 238 -25.10 -1.28 14.72
N ALA A 239 -26.27 -0.64 14.77
CA ALA A 239 -26.93 -0.10 13.59
C ALA A 239 -26.17 1.05 12.90
N LYS A 240 -25.21 1.68 13.59
CA LYS A 240 -24.46 2.84 13.08
C LYS A 240 -23.02 2.48 12.71
N GLN A 241 -22.39 1.58 13.45
CA GLN A 241 -20.97 1.27 13.30
C GLN A 241 -20.69 -0.20 13.49
N SER A 242 -19.84 -0.76 12.62
CA SER A 242 -19.27 -2.09 12.83
C SER A 242 -18.28 -2.09 14.00
N SER A 243 -18.06 -3.27 14.57
CA SER A 243 -17.02 -3.50 15.58
C SER A 243 -15.62 -3.11 15.06
N PHE A 244 -15.34 -3.32 13.77
CA PHE A 244 -14.11 -2.89 13.11
C PHE A 244 -13.97 -1.36 13.07
N GLN A 245 -15.04 -0.65 12.70
CA GLN A 245 -15.05 0.81 12.68
C GLN A 245 -14.81 1.39 14.08
N LYS A 246 -15.47 0.84 15.10
CA LYS A 246 -15.28 1.25 16.50
C LYS A 246 -13.82 1.08 16.95
N LEU A 247 -13.22 -0.09 16.67
CA LEU A 247 -11.82 -0.34 17.00
C LEU A 247 -10.88 0.64 16.29
N SER A 248 -11.07 0.80 14.97
CA SER A 248 -10.27 1.68 14.10
C SER A 248 -10.32 3.15 14.54
N ASN A 249 -11.53 3.67 14.78
CA ASN A 249 -11.74 5.05 15.22
C ASN A 249 -11.13 5.29 16.61
N SER A 250 -11.28 4.33 17.53
CA SER A 250 -10.74 4.44 18.89
C SER A 250 -9.20 4.46 18.88
N LEU A 251 -8.56 3.58 18.12
CA LEU A 251 -7.08 3.56 17.98
C LEU A 251 -6.55 4.85 17.36
N THR A 252 -7.23 5.35 16.32
CA THR A 252 -6.86 6.61 15.65
C THR A 252 -6.95 7.79 16.61
N MET A 253 -8.06 7.92 17.33
CA MET A 253 -8.25 9.04 18.26
C MET A 253 -7.33 8.96 19.47
N LEU A 254 -7.08 7.76 20.01
CA LEU A 254 -6.12 7.58 21.10
C LEU A 254 -4.68 7.85 20.67
N PHE A 255 -4.33 7.57 19.41
CA PHE A 255 -3.03 7.96 18.86
C PHE A 255 -2.89 9.49 18.81
N TYR A 256 -3.91 10.21 18.31
CA TYR A 256 -3.91 11.69 18.31
C TYR A 256 -3.85 12.25 19.73
N ALA A 257 -4.70 11.78 20.63
CA ALA A 257 -4.74 12.21 22.01
C ALA A 257 -3.39 11.96 22.72
N TYR A 258 -2.77 10.80 22.49
CA TYR A 258 -1.43 10.48 23.01
C TYR A 258 -0.38 11.47 22.52
N SER A 259 -0.37 11.80 21.22
CA SER A 259 0.59 12.76 20.65
C SER A 259 0.45 14.19 21.20
N LEU A 260 -0.74 14.52 21.73
CA LEU A 260 -1.08 15.83 22.28
C LEU A 260 -1.04 15.86 23.80
N ASP A 261 -0.74 14.74 24.46
CA ASP A 261 -0.81 14.54 25.91
C ASP A 261 -2.21 14.88 26.48
N LEU A 262 -3.26 14.32 25.87
CA LEU A 262 -4.65 14.51 26.29
C LEU A 262 -5.28 13.21 26.83
N PRO A 263 -5.97 13.25 27.98
CA PRO A 263 -6.67 12.09 28.51
C PRO A 263 -8.05 11.92 27.86
N LEU A 264 -8.39 10.68 27.48
CA LEU A 264 -9.72 10.26 27.02
C LEU A 264 -10.36 9.17 27.92
N GLY A 265 -9.82 8.96 29.12
CA GLY A 265 -10.32 7.98 30.07
C GLY A 265 -9.92 6.53 29.79
N CYS A 266 -9.20 6.25 28.71
CA CYS A 266 -8.59 4.95 28.42
C CYS A 266 -7.24 5.12 27.69
N THR A 267 -6.54 4.01 27.47
CA THR A 267 -5.21 4.00 26.86
C THR A 267 -5.22 3.27 25.52
N TYR A 268 -4.23 3.54 24.67
CA TYR A 268 -4.09 2.82 23.41
C TYR A 268 -3.98 1.30 23.62
N SER A 269 -3.27 0.85 24.66
CA SER A 269 -3.15 -0.58 24.99
C SER A 269 -4.48 -1.21 25.43
N SER A 270 -5.34 -0.47 26.15
CA SER A 270 -6.65 -1.02 26.55
C SER A 270 -7.64 -1.19 25.40
N VAL A 271 -7.44 -0.47 24.30
CA VAL A 271 -8.14 -0.74 23.03
C VAL A 271 -7.45 -1.86 22.24
N LEU A 272 -6.13 -1.77 22.05
CA LEU A 272 -5.37 -2.72 21.22
C LEU A 272 -5.48 -4.17 21.73
N LYS A 273 -5.66 -4.39 23.03
CA LYS A 273 -5.78 -5.74 23.63
C LYS A 273 -6.89 -6.58 22.99
N TRP A 274 -7.91 -5.93 22.42
CA TRP A 274 -9.06 -6.59 21.79
C TRP A 274 -8.83 -7.00 20.34
N LEU A 275 -7.72 -6.58 19.71
CA LEU A 275 -7.40 -6.92 18.32
C LEU A 275 -7.43 -8.43 18.06
N SER A 276 -7.01 -9.24 19.05
CA SER A 276 -6.98 -10.70 18.92
C SER A 276 -8.35 -11.36 18.76
N VAL A 277 -9.44 -10.70 19.17
CA VAL A 277 -10.81 -11.21 19.02
C VAL A 277 -11.21 -11.25 17.54
N PHE A 278 -10.59 -10.42 16.71
CA PHE A 278 -10.86 -10.34 15.27
C PHE A 278 -10.07 -11.35 14.45
N TYR A 279 -9.21 -12.16 15.09
CA TYR A 279 -8.45 -13.19 14.39
C TYR A 279 -9.19 -14.53 14.29
N PRO A 280 -9.10 -15.24 13.15
CA PRO A 280 -8.46 -14.80 11.92
C PRO A 280 -9.37 -13.80 11.19
N TYR A 281 -8.77 -12.86 10.46
CA TYR A 281 -9.52 -11.98 9.59
C TYR A 281 -10.22 -12.76 8.48
N GLN A 282 -11.39 -12.28 8.08
CA GLN A 282 -12.30 -13.01 7.19
C GLN A 282 -12.21 -12.52 5.75
N GLY A 283 -12.44 -13.41 4.79
CA GLY A 283 -12.54 -13.04 3.38
C GLY A 283 -13.91 -12.41 3.02
N PRO A 284 -14.04 -11.84 1.82
CA PRO A 284 -15.27 -11.16 1.37
C PRO A 284 -16.48 -12.08 1.18
N ALA A 285 -16.31 -13.41 1.28
CA ALA A 285 -17.40 -14.38 1.20
C ALA A 285 -18.08 -14.64 2.55
N THR A 286 -17.42 -14.27 3.67
CA THR A 286 -17.88 -14.59 5.02
C THR A 286 -18.58 -13.41 5.70
N LEU A 287 -18.19 -12.19 5.36
CA LEU A 287 -18.73 -10.95 5.94
C LEU A 287 -19.66 -10.25 4.96
N SER A 288 -20.53 -9.38 5.48
CA SER A 288 -21.22 -8.40 4.65
C SER A 288 -20.21 -7.48 3.94
N GLU A 289 -20.61 -6.86 2.82
CA GLU A 289 -19.71 -6.01 2.05
C GLU A 289 -19.16 -4.84 2.89
N ILE A 290 -20.03 -4.19 3.68
CA ILE A 290 -19.67 -3.09 4.56
C ILE A 290 -18.69 -3.57 5.65
N GLU A 291 -19.00 -4.66 6.35
CA GLU A 291 -18.11 -5.16 7.41
C GLU A 291 -16.75 -5.65 6.87
N TYR A 292 -16.73 -6.22 5.66
CA TYR A 292 -15.48 -6.59 5.00
C TYR A 292 -14.62 -5.37 4.66
N ILE A 293 -15.22 -4.30 4.15
CA ILE A 293 -14.54 -3.03 3.88
C ILE A 293 -14.01 -2.42 5.18
N ASP A 294 -14.83 -2.37 6.23
CA ASP A 294 -14.44 -1.85 7.54
C ASP A 294 -13.31 -2.68 8.17
N GLN A 295 -13.32 -4.01 7.99
CA GLN A 295 -12.21 -4.87 8.40
C GLN A 295 -10.91 -4.49 7.68
N CYS A 296 -10.95 -4.31 6.35
CA CYS A 296 -9.77 -3.89 5.58
C CYS A 296 -9.22 -2.55 6.08
N TYR A 297 -10.08 -1.54 6.30
CA TYR A 297 -9.66 -0.27 6.88
C TYR A 297 -9.11 -0.41 8.29
N CYS A 298 -9.74 -1.21 9.14
CA CYS A 298 -9.29 -1.46 10.50
C CYS A 298 -7.88 -2.07 10.52
N VAL A 299 -7.62 -3.08 9.69
CA VAL A 299 -6.27 -3.68 9.56
C VAL A 299 -5.24 -2.63 9.15
N CYS A 300 -5.54 -1.82 8.13
CA CYS A 300 -4.66 -0.73 7.70
C CYS A 300 -4.41 0.28 8.83
N ARG A 301 -5.47 0.71 9.55
CA ARG A 301 -5.39 1.73 10.60
C ARG A 301 -4.63 1.26 11.84
N VAL A 302 -4.75 -0.01 12.22
CA VAL A 302 -3.92 -0.60 13.29
C VAL A 302 -2.44 -0.48 12.93
N ILE A 303 -2.05 -0.87 11.70
CA ILE A 303 -0.65 -0.76 11.26
C ILE A 303 -0.21 0.70 11.22
N LEU A 304 -1.01 1.60 10.64
CA LEU A 304 -0.65 3.00 10.48
C LEU A 304 -0.48 3.71 11.84
N THR A 305 -1.38 3.49 12.79
CA THR A 305 -1.24 4.09 14.13
C THR A 305 -0.03 3.52 14.90
N LEU A 306 0.28 2.23 14.75
CA LEU A 306 1.49 1.62 15.33
C LEU A 306 2.79 2.04 14.65
N THR A 307 2.74 2.60 13.44
CA THR A 307 3.93 2.95 12.65
C THR A 307 4.08 4.46 12.48
N ASN A 308 3.35 5.25 13.27
CA ASN A 308 3.29 6.70 13.13
C ASN A 308 3.05 7.08 11.66
N TRP A 309 1.95 6.55 11.13
CA TRP A 309 1.44 6.77 9.78
C TRP A 309 2.41 6.37 8.66
N GLY A 310 3.29 5.39 8.94
CA GLY A 310 4.25 4.81 8.01
C GLY A 310 5.67 5.37 8.09
N SER A 311 5.95 6.26 9.05
CA SER A 311 7.31 6.76 9.30
C SER A 311 8.21 5.75 10.01
N LEU A 312 7.63 4.74 10.67
CA LEU A 312 8.38 3.66 11.32
C LEU A 312 8.17 2.34 10.59
N GLN A 313 9.22 1.53 10.53
CA GLN A 313 9.11 0.16 10.04
C GLN A 313 8.63 -0.77 11.16
N ILE A 314 7.75 -1.71 10.85
CA ILE A 314 7.34 -2.77 11.78
C ILE A 314 7.69 -4.16 11.22
N ALA A 315 8.18 -5.05 12.08
CA ALA A 315 8.54 -6.40 11.68
C ALA A 315 7.30 -7.24 11.39
N VAL A 316 7.36 -8.08 10.34
CA VAL A 316 6.27 -9.01 10.00
C VAL A 316 5.97 -9.95 11.17
N ASP A 317 6.99 -10.38 11.90
CA ASP A 317 6.87 -11.27 13.06
C ASP A 317 6.08 -10.64 14.22
N MET A 318 5.92 -9.32 14.26
CA MET A 318 5.12 -8.63 15.28
C MET A 318 3.63 -8.54 14.91
N MET A 319 3.30 -8.61 13.61
CA MET A 319 1.94 -8.45 13.09
C MET A 319 1.68 -9.42 11.91
N PRO A 320 1.83 -10.74 12.12
CA PRO A 320 1.70 -11.71 11.04
C PRO A 320 0.26 -11.89 10.56
N ASN A 321 -0.76 -11.57 11.35
CA ASN A 321 -2.16 -11.67 10.88
C ASN A 321 -2.44 -10.60 9.84
N GLU A 322 -2.04 -9.37 10.14
CA GLU A 322 -2.29 -8.20 9.33
C GLU A 322 -1.48 -8.25 8.03
N TYR A 323 -0.18 -8.56 8.11
CA TYR A 323 0.68 -8.62 6.93
C TYR A 323 0.15 -9.60 5.86
N TYR A 324 -0.18 -10.83 6.27
CA TYR A 324 -0.63 -11.86 5.35
C TYR A 324 -2.05 -11.61 4.86
N PHE A 325 -2.92 -11.06 5.71
CA PHE A 325 -4.25 -10.61 5.28
C PHE A 325 -4.15 -9.54 4.18
N LEU A 326 -3.35 -8.49 4.39
CA LEU A 326 -3.17 -7.42 3.41
C LEU A 326 -2.57 -7.92 2.09
N GLN A 327 -1.59 -8.82 2.14
CA GLN A 327 -1.01 -9.43 0.94
C GLN A 327 -2.05 -10.20 0.12
N ALA A 328 -2.94 -10.95 0.78
CA ALA A 328 -3.97 -11.72 0.11
C ALA A 328 -5.10 -10.85 -0.47
N HIS A 329 -5.43 -9.74 0.19
CA HIS A 329 -6.58 -8.91 -0.19
C HIS A 329 -6.21 -7.72 -1.10
N LEU A 330 -4.94 -7.33 -1.20
CA LEU A 330 -4.51 -6.32 -2.17
C LEU A 330 -4.97 -6.68 -3.59
N ASP A 331 -4.78 -7.92 -4.01
CA ASP A 331 -5.17 -8.37 -5.34
C ASP A 331 -6.70 -8.38 -5.53
N VAL A 332 -7.47 -8.58 -4.46
CA VAL A 332 -8.94 -8.55 -4.50
C VAL A 332 -9.40 -7.15 -4.83
N HIS A 333 -8.84 -6.14 -4.15
CA HIS A 333 -9.21 -4.74 -4.37
C HIS A 333 -8.68 -4.21 -5.71
N ILE A 334 -7.51 -4.65 -6.18
CA ILE A 334 -7.04 -4.39 -7.55
C ILE A 334 -8.06 -4.92 -8.57
N GLY A 335 -8.55 -6.15 -8.40
CA GLY A 335 -9.56 -6.73 -9.28
C GLY A 335 -10.90 -5.98 -9.27
N ARG A 336 -11.23 -5.32 -8.16
CA ARG A 336 -12.44 -4.49 -8.01
C ARG A 336 -12.27 -3.05 -8.48
N GLY A 337 -11.04 -2.58 -8.72
CA GLY A 337 -10.77 -1.17 -9.01
C GLY A 337 -11.01 -0.24 -7.83
N ASP A 338 -10.92 -0.78 -6.60
CA ASP A 338 -11.16 -0.04 -5.37
C ASP A 338 -9.94 0.81 -5.00
N THR A 339 -9.88 2.00 -5.58
CA THR A 339 -8.75 2.92 -5.45
C THR A 339 -8.42 3.25 -3.99
N HIS A 340 -9.43 3.33 -3.12
CA HIS A 340 -9.24 3.67 -1.71
C HIS A 340 -8.46 2.59 -0.98
N LEU A 341 -9.00 1.37 -0.97
CA LEU A 341 -8.38 0.26 -0.25
C LEU A 341 -7.08 -0.19 -0.91
N ILE A 342 -6.93 -0.09 -2.24
CA ILE A 342 -5.63 -0.35 -2.89
C ILE A 342 -4.56 0.57 -2.30
N GLY A 343 -4.83 1.87 -2.19
CA GLY A 343 -3.86 2.84 -1.68
C GLY A 343 -3.57 2.65 -0.18
N GLU A 344 -4.59 2.45 0.65
CA GLU A 344 -4.44 2.17 2.09
C GLU A 344 -3.67 0.86 2.35
N ILE A 345 -4.03 -0.23 1.67
CA ILE A 345 -3.34 -1.52 1.78
C ILE A 345 -1.89 -1.39 1.32
N THR A 346 -1.64 -0.67 0.23
CA THR A 346 -0.29 -0.40 -0.29
C THR A 346 0.55 0.35 0.73
N ARG A 347 -0.02 1.39 1.34
CA ARG A 347 0.63 2.19 2.39
C ARG A 347 0.96 1.32 3.62
N ALA A 348 0.01 0.53 4.10
CA ALA A 348 0.19 -0.33 5.25
C ALA A 348 1.23 -1.44 4.98
N LEU A 349 1.21 -2.08 3.80
CA LEU A 349 2.20 -3.09 3.41
C LEU A 349 3.62 -2.54 3.33
N LYS A 350 3.78 -1.29 2.88
CA LYS A 350 5.09 -0.63 2.86
C LYS A 350 5.70 -0.53 4.25
N CYS A 351 4.91 -0.37 5.31
CA CYS A 351 5.41 -0.27 6.68
C CYS A 351 6.15 -1.54 7.15
N PHE A 352 5.95 -2.67 6.48
CA PHE A 352 6.71 -3.91 6.71
C PHE A 352 8.01 -4.00 5.91
N GLY A 353 8.31 -3.01 5.06
CA GLY A 353 9.38 -3.08 4.06
C GLY A 353 9.08 -4.04 2.90
N ALA A 354 7.80 -4.40 2.69
CA ALA A 354 7.41 -5.30 1.62
C ALA A 354 7.28 -4.61 0.26
N SER A 355 7.52 -5.36 -0.82
CA SER A 355 7.19 -4.86 -2.16
C SER A 355 5.67 -4.71 -2.28
N ALA A 356 5.26 -3.52 -2.69
CA ALA A 356 3.88 -3.16 -2.98
C ALA A 356 3.74 -2.67 -4.43
N ASP A 357 4.60 -3.16 -5.33
CA ASP A 357 4.71 -2.71 -6.73
C ASP A 357 3.38 -2.81 -7.47
N ARG A 358 2.51 -3.76 -7.10
CA ARG A 358 1.17 -3.93 -7.68
C ARG A 358 0.25 -2.73 -7.41
N GLY A 359 0.30 -2.21 -6.18
CA GLY A 359 -0.46 -1.01 -5.81
C GLY A 359 0.16 0.26 -6.39
N VAL A 360 1.49 0.34 -6.44
CA VAL A 360 2.22 1.40 -7.15
C VAL A 360 1.83 1.42 -8.63
N ALA A 361 1.78 0.26 -9.27
CA ALA A 361 1.41 0.12 -10.68
C ALA A 361 -0.01 0.60 -10.93
N TYR A 362 -0.94 0.26 -10.03
CA TYR A 362 -2.29 0.79 -10.09
C TYR A 362 -2.28 2.32 -10.00
N ALA A 363 -1.59 2.91 -9.02
CA ALA A 363 -1.51 4.36 -8.85
C ALA A 363 -0.91 5.07 -10.08
N LEU A 364 0.12 4.49 -10.72
CA LEU A 364 0.72 5.03 -11.95
C LEU A 364 -0.19 4.89 -13.18
N CYS A 365 -0.88 3.75 -13.32
CA CYS A 365 -1.75 3.48 -14.46
C CYS A 365 -3.10 4.21 -14.41
N PHE A 366 -3.51 4.66 -13.24
CA PHE A 366 -4.79 5.32 -13.01
C PHE A 366 -4.59 6.73 -12.42
N PRO A 367 -3.97 7.68 -13.16
CA PRO A 367 -3.84 9.07 -12.72
C PRO A 367 -5.20 9.77 -12.54
N HIS A 368 -6.31 9.11 -12.90
CA HIS A 368 -7.68 9.49 -12.57
C HIS A 368 -7.99 9.47 -11.06
N SER A 369 -7.14 8.91 -10.19
CA SER A 369 -7.29 9.02 -8.73
C SER A 369 -7.27 10.47 -8.23
N PHE A 370 -6.81 11.41 -9.06
CA PHE A 370 -6.80 12.85 -8.80
C PHE A 370 -7.91 13.61 -9.54
N VAL A 371 -8.78 12.91 -10.28
CA VAL A 371 -9.82 13.53 -11.12
C VAL A 371 -11.16 13.43 -10.41
N GLN A 372 -11.83 14.57 -10.24
CA GLN A 372 -13.18 14.61 -9.71
C GLN A 372 -14.14 13.90 -10.66
N THR A 373 -14.86 12.91 -10.14
CA THR A 373 -16.09 12.44 -10.77
C THR A 373 -17.23 13.35 -10.32
N ASN A 374 -18.21 13.63 -11.19
CA ASN A 374 -19.34 14.51 -10.88
C ASN A 374 -20.16 14.09 -9.64
N GLU A 375 -19.99 12.85 -9.19
CA GLU A 375 -20.69 12.25 -8.04
C GLU A 375 -19.86 12.20 -6.75
N ALA A 376 -18.57 12.55 -6.78
CA ALA A 376 -17.70 12.43 -5.60
C ALA A 376 -17.81 13.68 -4.71
N SER A 377 -17.97 13.45 -3.42
CA SER A 377 -17.83 14.49 -2.39
C SER A 377 -16.38 15.00 -2.29
N PRO A 378 -16.16 16.24 -1.78
CA PRO A 378 -14.81 16.76 -1.56
C PRO A 378 -13.91 15.82 -0.74
N ASP A 379 -14.47 15.23 0.33
CA ASP A 379 -13.76 14.30 1.21
C ASP A 379 -13.31 13.04 0.47
N GLU A 380 -14.16 12.49 -0.41
CA GLU A 380 -13.80 11.34 -1.25
C GLU A 380 -12.69 11.69 -2.23
N VAL A 381 -12.73 12.87 -2.85
CA VAL A 381 -11.69 13.34 -3.77
C VAL A 381 -10.35 13.47 -3.04
N VAL A 382 -10.34 14.15 -1.89
CA VAL A 382 -9.14 14.31 -1.05
C VAL A 382 -8.60 12.98 -0.60
N HIS A 383 -9.48 12.08 -0.15
CA HIS A 383 -9.05 10.76 0.32
C HIS A 383 -8.45 9.94 -0.82
N LYS A 384 -9.08 9.88 -2.01
CA LYS A 384 -8.53 9.17 -3.21
C LYS A 384 -7.17 9.71 -3.62
N ALA A 385 -7.03 11.03 -3.67
CA ALA A 385 -5.78 11.68 -4.02
C ALA A 385 -4.68 11.36 -2.99
N SER A 386 -5.01 11.45 -1.69
CA SER A 386 -4.06 11.19 -0.61
C SER A 386 -3.55 9.75 -0.62
N VAL A 387 -4.45 8.76 -0.76
CA VAL A 387 -4.04 7.35 -0.83
C VAL A 387 -3.22 7.01 -2.08
N ALA A 388 -3.47 7.69 -3.20
CA ALA A 388 -2.63 7.58 -4.38
C ALA A 388 -1.22 8.15 -4.12
N LEU A 389 -1.09 9.30 -3.45
CA LEU A 389 0.22 9.85 -3.08
C LEU A 389 0.98 8.91 -2.14
N TYR A 390 0.33 8.31 -1.14
CA TYR A 390 0.96 7.29 -0.28
C TYR A 390 1.35 6.03 -1.06
N ALA A 391 0.57 5.64 -2.07
CA ALA A 391 0.92 4.52 -2.94
C ALA A 391 2.14 4.85 -3.82
N LEU A 392 2.32 6.10 -4.25
CA LEU A 392 3.47 6.51 -5.04
C LEU A 392 4.73 6.76 -4.20
N SER A 393 4.61 7.12 -2.91
CA SER A 393 5.76 7.46 -2.06
C SER A 393 6.71 6.29 -1.81
N GLU A 394 8.02 6.54 -1.77
CA GLU A 394 8.98 5.57 -1.25
C GLU A 394 9.08 5.74 0.26
N PRO A 395 8.89 4.68 1.06
CA PRO A 395 8.95 4.82 2.50
C PRO A 395 10.38 5.14 2.95
N CYS A 396 10.51 6.26 3.66
CA CYS A 396 11.68 6.64 4.43
C CYS A 396 11.39 6.34 5.91
N PHE A 397 12.06 5.32 6.46
CA PHE A 397 11.87 4.97 7.86
C PHE A 397 12.81 5.77 8.74
N VAL A 398 12.26 6.46 9.74
CA VAL A 398 13.03 7.16 10.78
C VAL A 398 13.41 6.23 11.94
N GLY A 399 12.87 5.01 11.96
CA GLY A 399 13.13 4.01 12.99
C GLY A 399 12.20 2.80 12.89
N TYR A 400 12.04 2.12 14.02
CA TYR A 400 11.19 0.92 14.15
C TYR A 400 10.03 1.18 15.12
N GLY A 401 8.86 0.63 14.81
CA GLY A 401 7.68 0.68 15.67
C GLY A 401 7.75 -0.31 16.85
N PRO A 402 6.77 -0.26 17.78
CA PRO A 402 5.57 0.58 17.73
C PRO A 402 5.83 2.05 18.07
N ALA A 403 5.04 2.95 17.48
CA ALA A 403 5.13 4.40 17.64
C ALA A 403 4.82 4.89 19.07
N ILE A 404 3.98 4.15 19.79
CA ILE A 404 3.65 4.42 21.18
C ILE A 404 4.59 3.54 22.03
N PRO A 405 5.63 4.12 22.68
CA PRO A 405 6.60 3.39 23.49
C PRO A 405 5.97 2.96 24.83
N ASN A 406 5.07 1.98 24.77
CA ASN A 406 4.37 1.42 25.92
C ASN A 406 4.62 -0.10 25.98
N GLU A 407 5.14 -0.58 27.12
CA GLU A 407 5.46 -2.00 27.32
C GLU A 407 4.26 -2.93 27.11
N GLN A 408 3.05 -2.49 27.47
CA GLN A 408 1.82 -3.26 27.26
C GLN A 408 1.49 -3.41 25.78
N VAL A 409 1.73 -2.37 24.96
CA VAL A 409 1.54 -2.45 23.51
C VAL A 409 2.45 -3.52 22.93
N LEU A 410 3.73 -3.52 23.31
CA LEU A 410 4.69 -4.52 22.85
C LEU A 410 4.28 -5.93 23.28
N ALA A 411 3.88 -6.11 24.55
CA ALA A 411 3.44 -7.38 25.08
C ALA A 411 2.18 -7.92 24.37
N ILE A 412 1.22 -7.05 24.02
CA ILE A 412 0.02 -7.42 23.25
C ILE A 412 0.42 -7.94 21.87
N LEU A 413 1.29 -7.23 21.15
CA LEU A 413 1.73 -7.63 19.82
C LEU A 413 2.48 -8.96 19.85
N GLN A 414 3.42 -9.14 20.80
CA GLN A 414 4.16 -10.39 20.97
C GLN A 414 3.23 -11.57 21.29
N ARG A 415 2.25 -11.37 22.19
CA ARG A 415 1.24 -12.38 22.50
C ARG A 415 0.45 -12.77 21.26
N ASN A 416 -0.07 -11.79 20.52
CA ASN A 416 -0.87 -11.99 19.32
C ASN A 416 -0.09 -12.73 18.22
N ALA A 417 1.17 -12.35 17.99
CA ALA A 417 2.06 -13.01 17.05
C ALA A 417 2.35 -14.47 17.43
N SER A 418 2.60 -14.73 18.72
CA SER A 418 2.89 -16.09 19.19
C SER A 418 1.72 -17.05 18.93
N THR A 419 0.48 -16.62 19.18
CA THR A 419 -0.73 -17.43 18.94
C THR A 419 -0.87 -17.81 17.47
N GLU A 420 -0.58 -16.89 16.55
CA GLU A 420 -0.66 -17.15 15.11
C GLU A 420 0.47 -18.08 14.63
N GLN A 421 1.67 -17.95 15.21
CA GLN A 421 2.76 -18.86 14.87
C GLN A 421 2.46 -20.31 15.25
N HIS A 422 1.82 -20.54 16.41
CA HIS A 422 1.34 -21.88 16.79
C HIS A 422 0.27 -22.36 15.79
N ARG A 423 -0.72 -21.51 15.46
CA ARG A 423 -1.78 -21.85 14.50
C ARG A 423 -1.24 -22.26 13.12
N ARG A 424 -0.17 -21.63 12.64
CA ARG A 424 0.44 -21.94 11.34
C ARG A 424 1.23 -23.23 11.37
N VAL A 425 1.94 -23.51 12.45
CA VAL A 425 2.63 -24.78 12.65
C VAL A 425 1.61 -25.92 12.63
N ASP A 426 0.45 -25.73 13.26
CA ASP A 426 -0.62 -26.72 13.33
C ASP A 426 -1.34 -26.95 11.98
N ASN A 427 -1.38 -25.94 11.09
CA ASN A 427 -2.11 -25.97 9.81
C ASN A 427 -1.22 -26.03 8.55
N SER A 428 0.05 -26.41 8.69
CA SER A 428 1.04 -26.39 7.60
C SER A 428 0.66 -27.22 6.36
N GLU A 429 -0.25 -28.18 6.47
CA GLU A 429 -0.67 -29.06 5.36
C GLU A 429 -1.81 -28.48 4.49
N LEU A 430 -2.57 -27.50 4.99
CA LEU A 430 -3.76 -26.93 4.32
C LEU A 430 -3.47 -25.62 3.57
N PHE A 431 -2.38 -24.92 3.90
CA PHE A 431 -2.15 -23.53 3.46
C PHE A 431 -1.59 -23.40 2.02
N GLU A 432 -1.11 -24.49 1.41
CA GLU A 432 -0.64 -24.48 0.01
C GLU A 432 -1.75 -24.23 -1.03
N SER A 433 -3.04 -24.23 -0.64
CA SER A 433 -4.15 -24.16 -1.61
C SER A 433 -4.57 -22.75 -2.03
N ASP A 434 -4.33 -21.70 -1.25
CA ASP A 434 -4.82 -20.35 -1.57
C ASP A 434 -3.95 -19.56 -2.57
N LEU A 435 -2.70 -19.98 -2.75
CA LEU A 435 -1.79 -19.43 -3.77
C LEU A 435 -2.19 -19.79 -5.23
N LYS A 436 -3.22 -20.65 -5.38
CA LYS A 436 -3.72 -21.18 -6.66
C LYS A 436 -5.03 -20.53 -7.16
N ARG A 437 -5.42 -19.34 -6.70
CA ARG A 437 -6.58 -18.64 -7.28
C ARG A 437 -6.23 -18.00 -8.64
N SER A 438 -6.38 -18.81 -9.69
CA SER A 438 -5.85 -18.66 -11.06
C SER A 438 -6.43 -17.52 -11.91
N GLN A 439 -7.45 -16.80 -11.46
CA GLN A 439 -8.12 -15.76 -12.26
C GLN A 439 -7.56 -14.34 -12.02
N MET A 440 -7.11 -14.01 -10.79
CA MET A 440 -6.43 -12.73 -10.47
C MET A 440 -5.07 -12.58 -11.19
N LYS A 441 -4.37 -13.69 -11.46
CA LYS A 441 -3.06 -13.66 -12.15
C LYS A 441 -3.14 -13.07 -13.56
N GLN A 442 -4.28 -13.15 -14.24
CA GLN A 442 -4.41 -12.64 -15.61
C GLN A 442 -4.69 -11.13 -15.63
N ALA A 443 -5.54 -10.61 -14.74
CA ALA A 443 -5.76 -9.17 -14.57
C ALA A 443 -4.49 -8.48 -14.05
N LEU A 444 -3.79 -9.11 -13.09
CA LEU A 444 -2.53 -8.63 -12.55
C LEU A 444 -1.42 -8.58 -13.61
N ARG A 445 -1.28 -9.63 -14.43
CA ARG A 445 -0.34 -9.62 -15.56
C ARG A 445 -0.66 -8.52 -16.55
N LYS A 446 -1.94 -8.35 -16.93
CA LYS A 446 -2.35 -7.25 -17.82
C LYS A 446 -2.03 -5.87 -17.24
N LEU A 447 -2.21 -5.67 -15.93
CA LEU A 447 -1.90 -4.41 -15.26
C LEU A 447 -0.40 -4.16 -15.19
N MET A 448 0.39 -5.17 -14.83
CA MET A 448 1.87 -5.08 -14.81
C MET A 448 2.44 -4.87 -16.21
N ASP A 449 1.93 -5.58 -17.22
CA ASP A 449 2.33 -5.43 -18.63
C ASP A 449 1.95 -4.03 -19.16
N LYS A 450 0.76 -3.53 -18.83
CA LYS A 450 0.35 -2.15 -19.14
C LYS A 450 1.28 -1.14 -18.48
N ALA A 451 1.55 -1.28 -17.18
CA ALA A 451 2.41 -0.35 -16.45
C ALA A 451 3.87 -0.38 -16.92
N ALA A 452 4.38 -1.55 -17.31
CA ALA A 452 5.73 -1.72 -17.83
C ALA A 452 5.92 -1.05 -19.20
N THR A 453 4.85 -0.95 -20.00
CA THR A 453 4.85 -0.33 -21.34
C THR A 453 4.36 1.11 -21.36
N MET A 454 3.84 1.63 -20.24
CA MET A 454 3.53 3.04 -20.09
C MET A 454 4.84 3.84 -20.00
N ASP A 455 5.18 4.48 -21.12
CA ASP A 455 5.86 5.77 -21.08
C ASP A 455 4.86 6.73 -20.41
N VAL A 456 5.12 7.13 -19.18
CA VAL A 456 4.38 8.23 -18.55
C VAL A 456 4.83 9.50 -19.26
N LYS A 457 4.37 9.70 -20.49
CA LYS A 457 4.33 11.03 -21.07
C LYS A 457 3.14 11.71 -20.43
N LEU A 458 3.43 12.48 -19.39
CA LEU A 458 2.54 13.50 -18.86
C LEU A 458 2.12 14.38 -20.04
N ILE A 459 0.98 14.09 -20.65
CA ILE A 459 0.33 15.09 -21.48
C ILE A 459 -0.28 16.06 -20.47
N PRO A 460 0.13 17.35 -20.45
CA PRO A 460 -0.62 18.38 -19.75
C PRO A 460 -1.94 18.54 -20.53
N LEU A 461 -2.88 17.64 -20.29
CA LEU A 461 -4.23 17.75 -20.80
C LEU A 461 -4.89 18.82 -19.94
N ASP A 462 -5.11 19.99 -20.54
CA ASP A 462 -6.03 21.02 -20.06
C ASP A 462 -7.26 20.35 -19.42
N ASP A 463 -7.62 20.73 -18.19
CA ASP A 463 -8.70 20.07 -17.43
C ASP A 463 -10.03 20.08 -18.20
N ASN A 464 -10.23 21.07 -19.08
CA ASN A 464 -11.37 21.11 -20.00
C ASN A 464 -11.30 20.02 -21.07
N LEU A 465 -10.12 19.73 -21.60
CA LEU A 465 -9.89 18.69 -22.60
C LEU A 465 -10.18 17.30 -22.01
N GLN A 466 -9.76 17.05 -20.77
CA GLN A 466 -10.03 15.81 -20.06
C GLN A 466 -11.51 15.65 -19.69
N ARG A 467 -12.17 16.72 -19.23
CA ARG A 467 -13.62 16.74 -18.99
C ARG A 467 -14.39 16.42 -20.28
N ILE A 468 -14.00 17.04 -21.39
CA ILE A 468 -14.63 16.83 -22.70
C ILE A 468 -14.43 15.37 -23.16
N GLN A 469 -13.23 14.82 -22.98
CA GLN A 469 -12.94 13.42 -23.30
C GLN A 469 -13.82 12.46 -22.51
N LEU A 470 -13.92 12.63 -21.19
CA LEU A 470 -14.74 11.77 -20.32
C LEU A 470 -16.21 11.79 -20.74
N VAL A 471 -16.78 12.97 -20.98
CA VAL A 471 -18.18 13.10 -21.43
C VAL A 471 -18.40 12.41 -22.77
N LEU A 472 -17.45 12.52 -23.72
CA LEU A 472 -17.58 11.86 -25.03
C LEU A 472 -17.38 10.34 -24.97
N GLU A 473 -16.55 9.84 -24.04
CA GLU A 473 -16.33 8.41 -23.84
C GLU A 473 -17.48 7.74 -23.08
N SER A 474 -18.07 8.43 -22.11
CA SER A 474 -19.24 7.94 -21.36
C SER A 474 -20.55 8.01 -22.16
N THR A 475 -20.58 8.77 -23.25
CA THR A 475 -21.76 8.89 -24.13
C THR A 475 -21.84 7.70 -25.08
N ALA A 476 -22.66 6.71 -24.74
CA ALA A 476 -22.88 5.51 -25.56
C ALA A 476 -23.62 5.81 -26.89
N ASP A 477 -24.59 6.72 -26.88
CA ASP A 477 -25.27 7.22 -28.08
C ASP A 477 -25.14 8.75 -28.18
N VAL A 478 -24.46 9.22 -29.21
CA VAL A 478 -24.27 10.65 -29.47
C VAL A 478 -25.57 11.41 -29.72
N LYS A 479 -26.68 10.71 -30.00
CA LYS A 479 -27.99 11.33 -30.18
C LYS A 479 -28.65 11.78 -28.87
N THR A 480 -28.22 11.24 -27.73
CA THR A 480 -28.77 11.57 -26.41
C THR A 480 -27.99 12.68 -25.70
N LEU A 481 -26.91 13.17 -26.31
CA LEU A 481 -26.09 14.23 -25.75
C LEU A 481 -26.84 15.58 -25.85
N ASP A 482 -26.86 16.36 -24.77
CA ASP A 482 -27.51 17.66 -24.78
C ASP A 482 -26.85 18.62 -25.79
N MET A 483 -27.66 19.32 -26.57
CA MET A 483 -27.20 20.22 -27.64
C MET A 483 -26.32 21.36 -27.10
N ARG A 484 -26.70 21.98 -25.97
CA ARG A 484 -25.94 23.12 -25.42
C ARG A 484 -24.59 22.64 -24.88
N LEU A 485 -24.59 21.48 -24.21
CA LEU A 485 -23.37 20.84 -23.74
C LEU A 485 -22.44 20.47 -24.91
N ALA A 486 -22.97 19.81 -25.95
CA ALA A 486 -22.20 19.43 -27.13
C ALA A 486 -21.59 20.64 -27.86
N MET A 487 -22.36 21.73 -28.01
CA MET A 487 -21.85 22.96 -28.62
C MET A 487 -20.76 23.62 -27.78
N LYS A 488 -20.92 23.68 -26.46
CA LYS A 488 -19.89 24.21 -25.56
C LYS A 488 -18.60 23.42 -25.67
N MET A 489 -18.68 22.08 -25.66
CA MET A 489 -17.51 21.20 -25.80
C MET A 489 -16.80 21.41 -27.14
N LEU A 490 -17.54 21.57 -28.24
CA LEU A 490 -16.95 21.84 -29.56
C LEU A 490 -16.28 23.22 -29.65
N GLN A 491 -16.85 24.23 -28.98
CA GLN A 491 -16.25 25.57 -28.89
C GLN A 491 -14.98 25.56 -28.06
N ASP A 492 -15.01 24.92 -26.89
CA ASP A 492 -13.87 24.75 -26.00
C ASP A 492 -12.71 24.04 -26.74
N LEU A 493 -13.00 22.92 -27.44
CA LEU A 493 -12.02 22.20 -28.25
C LEU A 493 -11.46 23.02 -29.42
N ASN A 494 -12.27 23.88 -30.03
CA ASN A 494 -11.82 24.72 -31.16
C ASN A 494 -10.89 25.86 -30.71
N ALA A 495 -11.03 26.31 -29.47
CA ALA A 495 -10.17 27.33 -28.85
C ALA A 495 -8.82 26.76 -28.37
N MET A 496 -8.73 25.45 -28.14
CA MET A 496 -7.52 24.78 -27.66
C MET A 496 -6.45 24.61 -28.77
N LYS A 497 -5.18 24.75 -28.39
CA LYS A 497 -4.02 24.41 -29.23
C LYS A 497 -3.65 22.93 -29.03
N LEU A 498 -4.28 22.04 -29.80
CA LEU A 498 -4.03 20.60 -29.72
C LEU A 498 -2.94 20.17 -30.71
N THR A 499 -2.10 19.19 -30.32
CA THR A 499 -1.11 18.59 -31.20
C THR A 499 -1.61 17.28 -31.82
N VAL A 500 -0.93 16.80 -32.86
CA VAL A 500 -1.21 15.49 -33.49
C VAL A 500 -1.12 14.34 -32.49
N GLU A 501 -0.14 14.41 -31.58
CA GLU A 501 0.10 13.40 -30.55
C GLU A 501 -1.07 13.36 -29.57
N THR A 502 -1.52 14.52 -29.07
CA THR A 502 -2.68 14.63 -28.18
C THR A 502 -3.95 14.04 -28.81
N LEU A 503 -4.21 14.30 -30.11
CA LEU A 503 -5.39 13.75 -30.79
C LEU A 503 -5.34 12.22 -31.01
N LYS A 504 -4.13 11.67 -31.20
CA LYS A 504 -3.93 10.22 -31.37
C LYS A 504 -4.08 9.48 -30.05
N GLU A 505 -3.50 10.00 -28.99
CA GLU A 505 -3.46 9.37 -27.66
C GLU A 505 -4.81 9.42 -26.96
N THR A 506 -5.53 10.55 -27.05
CA THR A 506 -6.86 10.71 -26.43
C THR A 506 -8.00 10.09 -27.23
N GLY A 507 -7.78 9.76 -28.50
CA GLY A 507 -8.85 9.30 -29.39
C GLY A 507 -9.94 10.35 -29.67
N LEU A 508 -9.79 11.60 -29.21
CA LEU A 508 -10.78 12.68 -29.33
C LEU A 508 -11.22 12.93 -30.77
N GLY A 509 -10.30 12.83 -31.74
CA GLY A 509 -10.64 12.99 -33.15
C GLY A 509 -11.71 12.02 -33.64
N ARG A 510 -11.74 10.79 -33.09
CA ARG A 510 -12.78 9.79 -33.43
C ARG A 510 -14.09 10.11 -32.73
N SER A 511 -14.04 10.48 -31.45
CA SER A 511 -15.21 10.79 -30.63
C SER A 511 -15.94 12.04 -31.12
N VAL A 512 -15.20 13.11 -31.43
CA VAL A 512 -15.76 14.33 -32.05
C VAL A 512 -16.36 14.02 -33.41
N ASN A 513 -15.70 13.20 -34.25
CA ASN A 513 -16.25 12.81 -35.55
C ASN A 513 -17.54 11.97 -35.45
N LYS A 514 -17.84 11.32 -34.32
CA LYS A 514 -19.14 10.66 -34.11
C LYS A 514 -20.28 11.67 -33.96
N LEU A 515 -20.01 12.87 -33.42
CA LEU A 515 -21.02 13.94 -33.24
C LEU A 515 -21.60 14.46 -34.56
N ARG A 516 -21.02 14.13 -35.72
CA ARG A 516 -21.64 14.37 -37.04
C ARG A 516 -23.02 13.70 -37.20
N LYS A 517 -23.34 12.70 -36.36
CA LYS A 517 -24.61 11.96 -36.36
C LYS A 517 -25.61 12.51 -35.31
N HIS A 518 -25.27 13.60 -34.64
CA HIS A 518 -26.14 14.24 -33.65
C HIS A 518 -27.41 14.81 -34.33
N PRO A 519 -28.60 14.74 -33.70
CA PRO A 519 -29.86 15.17 -34.31
C PRO A 519 -29.96 16.69 -34.56
N ALA A 520 -29.19 17.49 -33.84
CA ALA A 520 -29.08 18.93 -34.08
C ALA A 520 -28.02 19.25 -35.15
N ASP A 521 -28.45 19.88 -36.25
CA ASP A 521 -27.60 20.25 -37.40
C ASP A 521 -26.42 21.15 -37.02
N ALA A 522 -26.60 22.05 -36.04
CA ALA A 522 -25.55 22.94 -35.55
C ALA A 522 -24.37 22.16 -34.95
N VAL A 523 -24.65 21.10 -34.17
CA VAL A 523 -23.62 20.24 -33.55
C VAL A 523 -22.92 19.40 -34.61
N ALA A 524 -23.68 18.84 -35.55
CA ALA A 524 -23.12 18.04 -36.64
C ALA A 524 -22.18 18.87 -37.54
N THR A 525 -22.57 20.10 -37.87
CA THR A 525 -21.78 21.02 -38.69
C THR A 525 -20.52 21.48 -37.97
N ALA A 526 -20.63 21.88 -36.69
CA ALA A 526 -19.50 22.31 -35.88
C ALA A 526 -18.47 21.18 -35.67
N SER A 527 -18.94 19.95 -35.44
CA SER A 527 -18.09 18.76 -35.37
C SER A 527 -17.31 18.51 -36.66
N GLN A 528 -17.98 18.57 -37.82
CA GLN A 528 -17.34 18.38 -39.12
C GLN A 528 -16.29 19.47 -39.41
N ALA A 529 -16.62 20.74 -39.11
CA ALA A 529 -15.71 21.86 -39.29
C ALA A 529 -14.44 21.72 -38.42
N LEU A 530 -14.59 21.31 -37.16
CA LEU A 530 -13.47 21.12 -36.24
C LEU A 530 -12.55 19.97 -36.69
N VAL A 531 -13.13 18.84 -37.13
CA VAL A 531 -12.35 17.72 -37.67
C VAL A 531 -11.62 18.12 -38.96
N ALA A 532 -12.25 18.90 -39.84
CA ALA A 532 -11.62 19.41 -41.05
C ALA A 532 -10.46 20.37 -40.73
N LYS A 533 -10.62 21.25 -39.74
CA LYS A 533 -9.58 22.13 -39.22
C LYS A 533 -8.37 21.34 -38.73
N TRP A 534 -8.58 20.35 -37.84
CA TRP A 534 -7.49 19.51 -37.35
C TRP A 534 -6.78 18.73 -38.46
N LYS A 535 -7.53 18.22 -39.44
CA LYS A 535 -6.90 17.56 -40.61
C LYS A 535 -6.02 18.52 -41.42
N LYS A 536 -6.46 19.77 -41.60
CA LYS A 536 -5.72 20.78 -42.37
C LYS A 536 -4.50 21.33 -41.61
N GLU A 537 -4.64 21.61 -40.32
CA GLU A 537 -3.61 22.27 -39.52
C GLU A 537 -2.59 21.32 -38.91
N LEU A 538 -2.95 20.05 -38.69
CA LEU A 538 -2.12 19.09 -37.95
C LEU A 538 -1.67 17.89 -38.79
N LEU A 539 -2.37 17.56 -39.89
CA LEU A 539 -2.04 16.42 -40.75
C LEU A 539 -1.71 16.83 -42.20
N GLY A 540 -1.76 18.13 -42.50
CA GLY A 540 -1.50 18.73 -43.81
C GLY A 540 -0.07 19.18 -43.99
#